data_AF-A0A318SBP6-F1
#
_entry.id   AF-A0A318SBP6-F1
#
_cell.length_a   1.000
_cell.length_b   1.000
_cell.length_c   1.000
_cell.angle_alpha   90.00
_cell.angle_beta   90.00
_cell.angle_gamma   90.00
#
_symmetry.space_group_name_H-M   'P 1'
#
loop_
_entity.id
_entity.type
_entity.pdbx_description
1 polymer ?
#
loop_
_entity_poly.entity_id
_entity_poly.type
_entity_poly.pdbx_seq_one_letter_code
_entity_poly.pdbx_strand_id
1 'polypeptide(L)' 'MTLRWIDLYCGSDPHPRRFDRLETIESYLRRVERLSDEAIEAVTHHGEVAPPVARRPYRITMPAESP' A
#
# COMPACT_ATOMS: atom_id res chain seq x y z
N MET A 1 -24.07 0.36 -2.27
CA MET A 1 -22.73 -0.26 -2.40
C MET A 1 -21.75 0.64 -1.67
N THR A 2 -21.23 0.19 -0.54
CA THR A 2 -20.21 0.94 0.20
C THR A 2 -18.87 0.76 -0.52
N LEU A 3 -18.31 1.82 -1.09
CA LEU A 3 -16.95 1.80 -1.64
C LEU A 3 -15.98 1.59 -0.48
N ARG A 4 -15.32 0.43 -0.44
CA ARG A 4 -14.28 0.11 0.54
C ARG A 4 -12.96 0.67 0.02
N TRP A 5 -12.51 1.76 0.62
CA TRP A 5 -11.23 2.39 0.31
C TRP A 5 -10.08 1.67 1.03
N ILE A 6 -9.01 1.42 0.30
CA ILE A 6 -7.75 0.91 0.82
C ILE A 6 -6.81 2.12 0.99
N ASP A 7 -6.27 2.29 2.19
CA ASP A 7 -5.35 3.37 2.53
C ASP A 7 -3.90 2.87 2.41
N LEU A 8 -3.09 3.57 1.62
CA LEU A 8 -1.65 3.34 1.47
C LEU A 8 -0.87 4.46 2.18
N TYR A 9 -0.11 4.09 3.20
CA TYR A 9 0.82 4.98 3.89
C TYR A 9 2.23 4.86 3.29
N CYS A 10 2.89 5.99 3.07
CA CYS A 10 4.23 6.06 2.48
C CYS A 10 5.19 6.80 3.41
N GLY A 11 6.06 6.07 4.10
CA GLY A 11 7.05 6.65 5.01
C GLY A 11 6.38 7.32 6.21
N SER A 12 6.77 8.59 6.43
CA SER A 12 6.26 9.43 7.52
C SER A 12 5.11 10.34 7.09
N ASP A 13 4.57 10.19 5.87
CA ASP A 13 3.41 10.97 5.43
C ASP A 13 2.16 10.56 6.25
N PRO A 14 1.54 11.48 7.00
CA PRO A 14 0.35 11.17 7.78
C PRO A 14 -0.91 10.98 6.92
N HIS A 15 -0.89 11.42 5.64
CA HIS A 15 -2.05 11.34 4.76
C HIS A 15 -1.95 10.10 3.86
N PRO A 16 -2.83 9.09 4.06
CA PRO A 16 -2.81 7.93 3.20
C PRO A 16 -3.30 8.29 1.79
N ARG A 17 -2.71 7.61 0.80
CA ARG A 17 -3.25 7.59 -0.57
C ARG A 17 -4.35 6.53 -0.63
N ARG A 18 -5.51 6.92 -1.13
CA ARG A 18 -6.70 6.07 -1.18
C ARG A 18 -6.86 5.42 -2.54
N PHE A 19 -7.13 4.12 -2.51
CA PHE A 19 -7.34 3.29 -3.68
C PHE A 19 -8.60 2.45 -3.50
N ASP A 20 -9.28 2.13 -4.59
CA ASP A 20 -10.47 1.26 -4.57
C ASP A 20 -10.10 -0.23 -4.67
N ARG A 21 -8.89 -0.57 -5.15
CA ARG A 21 -8.44 -1.95 -5.39
C ARG A 21 -6.94 -2.13 -5.18
N LEU A 22 -6.52 -3.33 -4.76
CA LEU A 22 -5.10 -3.70 -4.63
C LEU A 22 -4.32 -3.58 -5.95
N GLU A 23 -4.93 -3.95 -7.07
CA GLU A 23 -4.31 -3.87 -8.41
C GLU A 23 -3.88 -2.43 -8.77
N THR A 24 -4.64 -1.44 -8.33
CA THR A 24 -4.32 -0.03 -8.52
C THR A 24 -3.19 0.44 -7.60
N ILE A 25 -3.09 -0.13 -6.39
CA ILE A 25 -1.97 0.08 -5.47
C ILE A 25 -0.68 -0.51 -6.07
N GLU A 26 -0.72 -1.75 -6.55
CA GLU A 26 0.44 -2.40 -7.19
C GLU A 26 0.96 -1.58 -8.37
N SER A 27 0.04 -1.14 -9.24
CA SER A 27 0.36 -0.29 -10.38
C SER A 27 0.98 1.04 -9.95
N TYR A 28 0.46 1.66 -8.88
CA TYR A 28 1.00 2.88 -8.30
C TYR A 28 2.40 2.68 -7.72
N LEU A 29 2.59 1.64 -6.90
CA LEU A 29 3.86 1.31 -6.26
C LEU A 29 4.95 1.00 -7.30
N ARG A 30 4.59 0.29 -8.37
CA ARG A 30 5.52 -0.04 -9.46
C ARG A 30 5.90 1.20 -10.29
N ARG A 31 4.92 2.02 -10.68
CA ARG A 31 5.16 3.11 -11.66
C ARG A 31 5.58 4.42 -11.01
N VAL A 32 4.99 4.76 -9.87
CA VAL A 32 5.19 6.06 -9.21
C VAL A 32 6.27 5.96 -8.13
N GLU A 33 6.13 5.01 -7.21
CA GLU A 33 7.13 4.81 -6.15
C GLU A 33 8.36 4.02 -6.63
N ARG A 34 8.26 3.35 -7.79
CA ARG A 34 9.31 2.56 -8.42
C ARG A 34 9.88 1.48 -7.48
N LEU A 35 8.99 0.84 -6.73
CA LEU A 35 9.34 -0.31 -5.90
C LEU A 35 9.70 -1.53 -6.77
N SER A 36 10.58 -2.38 -6.25
CA SER A 36 10.84 -3.70 -6.83
C SER A 36 9.59 -4.58 -6.69
N ASP A 37 9.49 -5.59 -7.55
CA ASP A 37 8.39 -6.56 -7.47
C ASP A 37 8.36 -7.27 -6.11
N GLU A 38 9.53 -7.57 -5.53
CA GLU A 38 9.66 -8.12 -4.17
C GLU A 38 9.04 -7.20 -3.11
N ALA A 39 9.28 -5.89 -3.17
CA ALA A 39 8.72 -4.96 -2.21
C ALA A 39 7.21 -4.78 -2.38
N ILE A 40 6.71 -4.88 -3.62
CA ILE A 40 5.28 -4.84 -3.93
C ILE A 40 4.59 -6.10 -3.40
N GLU A 41 5.17 -7.28 -3.63
CA GLU A 41 4.69 -8.54 -3.09
C GLU A 41 4.66 -8.49 -1.56
N ALA A 42 5.74 -8.02 -0.93
CA ALA A 42 5.80 -7.90 0.52
C ALA A 42 4.68 -7.02 1.10
N VAL A 43 4.48 -5.82 0.57
CA VAL A 43 3.44 -4.91 1.11
C VAL A 43 2.02 -5.37 0.82
N THR A 44 1.77 -6.01 -0.33
CA THR A 44 0.43 -6.50 -0.68
C THR A 44 0.06 -7.78 0.06
N HIS A 45 1.04 -8.63 0.36
CA HIS A 45 0.81 -9.91 1.04
C HIS A 45 0.92 -9.80 2.57
N HIS A 46 1.88 -9.03 3.08
CA HIS A 46 2.09 -8.85 4.52
C HIS A 46 1.45 -7.57 5.08
N GLY A 47 0.91 -6.71 4.22
CA GLY A 47 0.31 -5.44 4.60
C GLY A 47 1.32 -4.33 4.85
N GLU A 48 2.61 -4.64 4.93
CA GLU A 48 3.68 -3.65 5.10
C GLU A 48 5.02 -4.13 4.54
N VAL A 49 5.89 -3.18 4.21
CA VAL A 49 7.30 -3.42 3.84
C VAL A 49 8.15 -2.26 4.36
N ALA A 50 9.40 -2.54 4.72
CA ALA A 50 10.34 -1.56 5.28
C ALA A 50 11.77 -1.81 4.76
N PRO A 51 12.75 -0.95 5.10
CA PRO A 51 14.15 -1.25 4.86
C PRO A 51 14.55 -2.60 5.48
N PRO A 52 15.37 -3.41 4.79
CA PRO A 52 16.12 -3.09 3.57
C PRO A 52 15.35 -3.33 2.24
N VAL A 53 14.17 -3.96 2.27
CA VAL A 53 13.43 -4.37 1.06
C VAL A 53 12.89 -3.16 0.29
N ALA A 54 12.49 -2.10 1.00
CA ALA A 54 12.12 -0.82 0.43
C ALA A 54 12.95 0.32 1.05
N ARG A 55 13.20 1.39 0.31
CA ARG A 55 13.97 2.56 0.83
C ARG A 55 13.30 3.27 2.00
N ARG A 56 11.99 3.13 2.14
CA ARG A 56 11.16 3.71 3.20
C ARG A 56 10.03 2.73 3.53
N PRO A 57 9.39 2.84 4.70
CA PRO A 57 8.28 1.96 5.03
C PRO A 57 7.05 2.28 4.18
N TYR A 58 6.31 1.24 3.81
CA TYR A 58 4.99 1.35 3.19
C TYR A 58 4.04 0.43 3.94
N ARG A 59 2.80 0.87 4.14
CA ARG A 59 1.77 0.09 4.82
C ARG A 59 0.42 0.24 4.13
N ILE A 60 -0.27 -0.85 3.95
CA ILE A 60 -1.64 -0.91 3.43
C ILE A 60 -2.57 -1.21 4.60
N THR A 61 -3.63 -0.42 4.74
CA THR A 61 -4.73 -0.73 5.66
C THR A 61 -6.02 -0.86 4.87
N MET A 62 -6.66 -2.02 4.98
CA MET A 62 -8.01 -2.21 4.49
C MET A 62 -9.00 -1.51 5.43
N PRO A 63 -10.14 -1.04 4.93
CA PRO A 63 -11.16 -0.49 5.81
C PRO A 63 -11.62 -1.64 6.70
N ALA A 64 -11.59 -1.41 8.02
CA ALA A 64 -12.15 -2.38 8.96
C ALA A 64 -13.56 -2.70 8.50
N GLU A 65 -13.87 -3.99 8.37
CA GLU A 65 -15.25 -4.39 8.18
C GLU A 65 -16.01 -3.84 9.39
N SER A 66 -16.82 -2.80 9.21
CA SER A 66 -17.75 -2.42 10.26
C SER A 66 -18.66 -3.64 10.47
N PRO A 67 -18.74 -4.15 11.72
CA PRO A 67 -19.59 -5.30 12.04
C PRO A 67 -21.07 -5.00 11.78
#